data_AF-A0A2M6WUT0-F1
#
_entry.id   AF-A0A2M6WUT0-F1
#
_cell.length_a   1.000
_cell.length_b   1.000
_cell.length_c   1.000
_cell.angle_alpha   90.00
_cell.angle_beta   90.00
_cell.angle_gamma   90.00
#
_symmetry.space_group_name_H-M   'P 1'
#
loop_
_entity.id
_entity.type
_entity.pdbx_description
1 polymer ?
#
loop_
_entity_poly.entity_id
_entity_poly.type
_entity_poly.pdbx_seq_one_letter_code
_entity_poly.pdbx_strand_id
1 'polypeptide(L)'
;MPYLRIIFNVLIFGSVLFFPWWFTIIIAIFFLSVFNAYEVLFWGLFADMLYGVSTPNFFGIQFIFTIIFTLFFICARILKKKLIHYDI
;
A
#
# COMPACT_ATOMS: atom_id res chain seq x y z
N MET A 1 6.24 -15.47 -9.92
CA MET A 1 7.40 -14.61 -10.28
C MET A 1 7.93 -13.89 -9.04
N PRO A 2 8.81 -14.51 -8.23
CA PRO A 2 9.30 -13.92 -6.97
C PRO A 2 10.13 -12.64 -7.17
N TYR A 3 10.92 -12.58 -8.24
CA TYR A 3 11.78 -11.42 -8.55
C TYR A 3 10.98 -10.12 -8.74
N LEU A 4 9.83 -10.16 -9.42
CA LEU A 4 8.98 -8.99 -9.63
C LEU A 4 8.43 -8.45 -8.30
N ARG A 5 8.10 -9.35 -7.35
CA ARG A 5 7.61 -8.98 -6.01
C ARG A 5 8.68 -8.24 -5.20
N ILE A 6 9.94 -8.65 -5.32
CA ILE A 6 11.09 -7.96 -4.69
C ILE A 6 11.26 -6.56 -5.29
N ILE A 7 11.19 -6.43 -6.63
CA ILE A 7 11.29 -5.13 -7.30
C ILE A 7 10.21 -4.16 -6.79
N PHE A 8 8.96 -4.62 -6.66
CA PHE A 8 7.89 -3.77 -6.10
C PHE A 8 8.16 -3.34 -4.66
N ASN A 9 8.65 -4.23 -3.81
CA ASN A 9 9.00 -3.86 -2.43
C ASN A 9 10.13 -2.83 -2.38
N VAL A 10 11.18 -3.00 -3.19
CA VAL A 10 12.28 -2.02 -3.30
C VAL A 10 11.76 -0.67 -3.84
N LEU A 11 10.85 -0.72 -4.80
CA LEU A 11 10.29 0.48 -5.42
C LEU A 11 9.37 1.24 -4.47
N ILE A 12 8.55 0.55 -3.66
CA ILE A 12 7.76 1.17 -2.58
C ILE A 12 8.70 1.73 -1.50
N PHE A 13 9.72 1.00 -1.09
CA PHE A 13 10.70 1.51 -0.12
C PHE A 13 11.35 2.81 -0.58
N GLY A 14 11.82 2.84 -1.83
CA GLY A 14 12.37 4.07 -2.43
C GLY A 14 11.33 5.18 -2.57
N SER A 15 10.08 4.84 -2.92
CA SER A 15 9.02 5.85 -3.06
C SER A 15 8.66 6.50 -1.72
N VAL A 16 8.59 5.71 -0.65
CA VAL A 16 8.31 6.22 0.70
C VAL A 16 9.35 7.25 1.12
N LEU A 17 10.64 7.02 0.81
CA LEU A 17 11.73 7.87 1.27
C LEU A 17 11.98 9.12 0.41
N PHE A 18 11.85 9.00 -0.92
CA PHE A 18 12.31 10.03 -1.85
C PHE A 18 11.19 10.71 -2.64
N PHE A 19 9.99 10.13 -2.68
CA PHE A 19 8.90 10.61 -3.50
C PHE A 19 7.72 11.10 -2.65
N PRO A 20 6.83 11.92 -3.23
CA PRO A 20 5.61 12.32 -2.55
C PRO A 20 4.70 11.12 -2.23
N TRP A 21 3.93 11.24 -1.16
CA TRP A 21 3.03 10.19 -0.65
C TRP A 21 2.03 9.63 -1.69
N TRP A 22 1.57 10.45 -2.64
CA TRP A 22 0.66 10.01 -3.71
C TRP A 22 1.34 9.05 -4.69
N PHE A 23 2.65 9.17 -4.92
CA PHE A 23 3.40 8.26 -5.78
C PHE A 23 3.45 6.87 -5.16
N THR A 24 3.72 6.79 -3.85
CA THR A 24 3.69 5.53 -3.09
C THR A 24 2.33 4.85 -3.14
N ILE A 25 1.23 5.61 -3.07
CA ILE A 25 -0.13 5.08 -3.20
C ILE A 25 -0.34 4.41 -4.57
N ILE A 26 0.07 5.07 -5.66
CA ILE A 26 -0.09 4.54 -7.02
C ILE A 26 0.64 3.20 -7.16
N ILE A 27 1.87 3.12 -6.66
CA ILE A 27 2.67 1.89 -6.68
C ILE A 27 2.01 0.80 -5.83
N ALA A 28 1.52 1.13 -4.64
CA ALA A 28 0.84 0.19 -3.75
C ALA A 28 -0.44 -0.39 -4.41
N ILE A 29 -1.23 0.44 -5.09
CA ILE A 29 -2.42 -0.01 -5.84
C ILE A 29 -2.02 -0.97 -6.96
N PHE A 30 -0.99 -0.63 -7.73
CA PHE A 30 -0.50 -1.52 -8.79
C PHE A 30 0.00 -2.84 -8.22
N PHE A 31 0.73 -2.79 -7.09
CA PHE A 31 1.24 -3.98 -6.43
C PHE A 31 0.11 -4.90 -5.92
N LEU A 32 -0.94 -4.33 -5.32
CA LEU A 32 -2.15 -5.04 -4.90
C LEU A 32 -2.97 -5.58 -6.07
N SER A 33 -2.93 -4.94 -7.24
CA SER A 33 -3.64 -5.40 -8.44
C SER A 33 -2.94 -6.63 -9.04
N VAL A 34 -1.61 -6.58 -9.17
CA VAL A 34 -0.83 -7.68 -9.76
C VAL A 34 -0.68 -8.86 -8.78
N PHE A 35 -0.52 -8.60 -7.48
CA PHE A 35 -0.24 -9.63 -6.48
C PHE A 35 -1.21 -9.57 -5.30
N ASN A 36 -1.38 -10.69 -4.59
CA ASN A 36 -2.00 -10.68 -3.26
C ASN A 36 -0.96 -10.22 -2.22
N ALA A 37 -0.52 -8.97 -2.35
CA ALA A 37 0.60 -8.41 -1.61
C ALA A 37 0.16 -7.90 -0.22
N TYR A 38 0.33 -8.73 0.81
CA TYR A 38 0.14 -8.33 2.21
C TYR A 38 1.22 -7.34 2.68
N GLU A 39 2.36 -7.26 2.01
CA GLU A 39 3.46 -6.34 2.33
C GLU A 39 3.04 -4.88 2.29
N VAL A 40 2.00 -4.56 1.52
CA VAL A 40 1.45 -3.20 1.49
C VAL A 40 0.99 -2.77 2.89
N LEU A 41 0.46 -3.67 3.72
CA LEU A 41 0.11 -3.33 5.11
C LEU A 41 1.35 -2.93 5.93
N PHE A 42 2.45 -3.66 5.75
CA PHE A 42 3.72 -3.34 6.39
C PHE A 42 4.23 -1.96 5.95
N TRP A 43 4.15 -1.66 4.65
CA TRP A 43 4.57 -0.36 4.13
C TRP A 43 3.70 0.81 4.60
N GLY A 44 2.39 0.61 4.77
CA GLY A 44 1.50 1.61 5.36
C GLY A 44 1.90 1.95 6.79
N LEU A 45 2.17 0.92 7.60
CA LEU A 45 2.66 1.07 8.97
C LEU A 45 4.05 1.73 9.03
N PHE A 46 4.96 1.34 8.14
CA PHE A 46 6.28 1.93 8.05
C PHE A 46 6.21 3.42 7.67
N ALA A 47 5.32 3.80 6.74
CA ALA A 47 5.09 5.19 6.38
C ALA A 47 4.52 6.00 7.56
N ASP A 48 3.57 5.46 8.32
CA ASP A 48 3.08 6.12 9.53
C ASP A 48 4.16 6.19 10.63
N MET A 49 5.07 5.23 10.74
CA MET A 49 6.19 5.33 11.69
C MET A 49 7.19 6.43 11.31
N LEU A 50 7.39 6.66 10.01
CA LEU A 50 8.28 7.71 9.51
C LEU A 50 7.62 9.10 9.55
N TYR A 51 6.33 9.18 9.22
CA TYR A 51 5.64 10.44 8.92
C TYR A 51 4.38 10.68 9.75
N GLY A 52 4.00 9.75 10.63
CA GLY A 52 2.81 9.79 11.47
C GLY A 52 2.94 10.80 12.59
N VAL A 53 2.88 12.07 12.21
CA VAL A 53 2.73 13.21 13.10
C VAL A 53 1.26 13.60 13.11
N SER A 54 0.67 13.73 14.30
CA SER A 54 -0.69 14.23 14.47
C SER A 54 -0.77 15.68 14.02
N THR A 55 -1.12 15.92 12.77
CA THR A 55 -1.37 17.26 12.25
C THR A 55 -2.88 17.56 12.26
N PRO A 56 -3.30 18.82 12.49
CA PRO A 56 -4.70 19.22 12.42
C PRO A 56 -5.34 18.89 11.06
N ASN A 57 -4.54 18.91 9.99
CA ASN A 57 -4.97 18.59 8.62
C ASN A 57 -5.45 17.14 8.45
N PHE A 58 -4.99 16.22 9.32
CA PHE A 58 -5.40 14.82 9.31
C PHE A 58 -6.30 14.46 10.50
N PHE A 59 -7.04 15.43 11.05
CA PHE A 59 -7.95 15.23 12.20
C PHE A 59 -7.25 14.63 13.44
N GLY A 60 -5.93 14.79 13.57
CA GLY A 60 -5.14 14.19 14.65
C GLY A 60 -4.89 12.68 14.51
N ILE A 61 -5.27 12.06 13.39
CA ILE A 61 -5.09 10.63 13.14
C ILE A 61 -3.61 10.34 12.84
N GLN A 62 -2.99 9.55 13.69
CA GLN A 62 -1.57 9.20 13.58
C GLN A 62 -1.28 8.11 12.52
N PHE A 63 -2.20 7.18 12.33
CA PHE A 63 -2.01 5.98 11.48
C PHE A 63 -2.79 6.04 10.16
N ILE A 64 -2.74 7.18 9.47
CA ILE A 64 -3.59 7.42 8.31
C ILE A 64 -3.18 6.55 7.11
N PHE A 65 -1.88 6.33 6.88
CA PHE A 65 -1.41 5.51 5.76
C PHE A 65 -1.75 4.04 5.96
N THR A 66 -1.63 3.53 7.19
CA THR A 66 -2.03 2.17 7.56
C THR A 66 -3.52 1.96 7.31
N ILE A 67 -4.37 2.92 7.69
CA ILE A 67 -5.82 2.85 7.43
C ILE A 67 -6.10 2.82 5.93
N ILE A 68 -5.52 3.74 5.16
CA ILE A 68 -5.71 3.82 3.70
C ILE A 68 -5.24 2.52 3.02
N PHE A 69 -4.07 2.01 3.38
CA PHE A 69 -3.48 0.83 2.75
C PHE A 69 -4.24 -0.44 3.14
N THR A 70 -4.79 -0.50 4.36
CA THR A 70 -5.71 -1.55 4.79
C THR A 70 -7.01 -1.52 3.98
N LEU A 71 -7.59 -0.33 3.77
CA LEU A 71 -8.78 -0.16 2.93
C LEU A 71 -8.50 -0.61 1.49
N PHE A 72 -7.38 -0.20 0.90
CA PHE A 72 -6.99 -0.64 -0.44
C PHE A 72 -6.76 -2.14 -0.52
N PHE A 73 -6.12 -2.75 0.48
CA PHE A 73 -5.94 -4.20 0.52
C PHE A 73 -7.28 -4.94 0.56
N ILE A 74 -8.23 -4.50 1.40
CA ILE A 74 -9.57 -5.07 1.47
C ILE A 74 -10.31 -4.89 0.15
N CYS A 75 -10.33 -3.67 -0.41
CA CYS A 75 -10.96 -3.38 -1.70
C CYS A 75 -10.37 -4.23 -2.82
N ALA A 76 -9.04 -4.32 -2.93
CA ALA A 76 -8.37 -5.14 -3.93
C ALA A 76 -8.75 -6.62 -3.78
N ARG A 77 -8.85 -7.12 -2.55
CA ARG A 77 -9.25 -8.51 -2.29
C ARG A 77 -10.70 -8.79 -2.66
N ILE A 78 -11.62 -7.87 -2.34
CA ILE A 78 -13.04 -7.98 -2.74
C ILE A 78 -13.18 -7.88 -4.26
N LEU A 79 -12.49 -6.92 -4.89
CA LEU A 79 -12.49 -6.74 -6.33
C LEU A 79 -11.96 -7.99 -7.02
N LYS A 80 -10.81 -8.54 -6.60
CA LYS A 80 -10.29 -9.80 -7.14
C LYS A 80 -11.28 -10.95 -6.97
N LYS A 81 -11.93 -11.07 -5.81
CA LYS A 81 -12.95 -12.11 -5.56
C LYS A 81 -14.19 -11.94 -6.45
N LYS A 82 -14.59 -10.72 -6.81
CA LYS A 82 -15.78 -10.43 -7.64
C LYS A 82 -15.50 -10.39 -9.14
N LEU A 83 -14.34 -9.87 -9.56
CA LEU A 83 -13.96 -9.70 -10.97
C LEU A 83 -13.24 -10.91 -11.55
N ILE A 84 -12.61 -11.75 -10.72
CA ILE A 84 -11.87 -12.93 -11.15
C ILE A 84 -12.57 -14.18 -10.59
N HIS A 85 -13.49 -14.69 -11.39
CA HIS A 85 -13.76 -16.13 -11.51
C HIS A 85 -12.78 -16.73 -12.53
N TYR A 86 -11.50 -16.38 -12.40
CA TYR A 86 -10.43 -17.04 -13.15
C TYR A 86 -9.63 -17.82 -12.14
N ASP A 87 -9.99 -19.10 -12.02
CA ASP A 87 -9.05 -20.16 -11.63
C ASP A 87 -7.69 -19.89 -12.27
N ILE A 88 -6.64 -19.92 -11.45
CA ILE A 88 -5.33 -20.59 -11.62
C ILE A 88 -4.47 -20.21 -10.40
#